data_AF-A0A955KMC0-F1
#
_entry.id   AF-A0A955KMC0-F1
#
_cell.length_a   1.000
_cell.length_b   1.000
_cell.length_c   1.000
_cell.angle_alpha   90.00
_cell.angle_beta   90.00
_cell.angle_gamma   90.00
#
_symmetry.space_group_name_H-M   'P 1'
#
loop_
_entity.id
_entity.type
_entity.pdbx_description
1 polymer ?
#
loop_
_entity_poly.entity_id
_entity_poly.type
_entity_poly.pdbx_seq_one_letter_code
_entity_poly.pdbx_strand_id
1 'polypeptide(L)' 'MKKIKCYDCDLQFESETREDVLNQLYAHYMKDHNEIITGVSEEEKKIWMDKFEKDWSEAEDV' A
#
# COMPACT_ATOMS: atom_id res chain seq x y z
N MET A 1 -6.48 -0.38 -15.33
CA MET A 1 -5.52 -0.87 -14.32
C MET A 1 -5.10 0.33 -13.50
N LYS A 2 -4.93 0.21 -12.19
CA LYS A 2 -4.57 1.37 -11.36
C LYS A 2 -3.15 1.27 -10.84
N LYS A 3 -2.59 2.43 -10.49
CA LYS A 3 -1.22 2.58 -10.04
C LYS A 3 -1.16 3.20 -8.65
N ILE A 4 -0.39 2.60 -7.75
CA ILE A 4 -0.15 3.11 -6.40
C ILE A 4 1.35 3.20 -6.14
N LYS A 5 1.78 4.30 -5.52
CA LYS A 5 3.16 4.49 -5.06
C LYS A 5 3.29 3.94 -3.64
N CYS A 6 4.45 3.36 -3.31
CA CYS A 6 4.81 3.17 -1.91
C CYS A 6 4.81 4.52 -1.19
N TYR A 7 4.39 4.53 0.08
CA TYR A 7 4.38 5.75 0.89
C TYR A 7 5.73 6.09 1.50
N ASP A 8 6.64 5.12 1.55
CA ASP A 8 7.94 5.22 2.22
C ASP A 8 9.14 5.12 1.25
N CYS A 9 8.89 4.89 -0.05
CA CYS A 9 9.92 4.93 -1.08
C CYS A 9 9.36 5.29 -2.47
N ASP A 10 10.23 5.31 -3.48
CA ASP A 10 9.88 5.69 -4.86
C ASP A 10 9.30 4.57 -5.74
N LEU A 11 9.18 3.34 -5.20
CA LEU A 11 8.59 2.23 -5.93
C LEU A 11 7.09 2.43 -6.20
N GLN A 12 6.64 1.90 -7.33
CA GLN A 12 5.27 1.97 -7.79
C GLN A 12 4.79 0.57 -8.17
N PHE A 13 3.52 0.32 -7.90
CA PHE A 13 2.86 -0.96 -8.12
C PHE A 13 1.62 -0.71 -8.97
N GLU A 14 1.41 -1.58 -9.95
CA GLU A 14 0.27 -1.52 -10.85
C GLU A 14 -0.49 -2.84 -10.75
N SER A 15 -1.82 -2.75 -10.74
CA SER A 15 -2.68 -3.93 -10.71
C SER A 15 -4.08 -3.64 -11.25
N GLU A 16 -4.75 -4.69 -11.70
CA GLU A 16 -6.18 -4.64 -12.04
C GLU A 16 -7.06 -4.64 -10.79
N THR A 17 -6.61 -5.28 -9.70
CA THR A 17 -7.40 -5.41 -8.48
C THR A 17 -6.73 -4.76 -7.28
N ARG A 18 -7.58 -4.27 -6.38
CA ARG A 18 -7.18 -3.71 -5.07
C ARG A 18 -6.38 -4.72 -4.26
N GLU A 19 -6.84 -5.96 -4.22
CA GLU A 19 -6.24 -7.00 -3.39
C GLU A 19 -4.84 -7.35 -3.87
N ASP A 20 -4.63 -7.43 -5.19
CA ASP A 20 -3.33 -7.73 -5.76
C ASP A 20 -2.32 -6.61 -5.51
N VAL A 21 -2.71 -5.33 -5.65
CA VAL A 21 -1.77 -4.23 -5.35
C VAL A 21 -1.46 -4.17 -3.84
N LEU A 22 -2.45 -4.47 -2.99
CA LEU A 22 -2.26 -4.51 -1.55
C LEU A 22 -1.29 -5.63 -1.15
N ASN A 23 -1.41 -6.81 -1.78
CA ASN A 23 -0.49 -7.92 -1.57
C ASN A 23 0.94 -7.57 -2.04
N GLN A 24 1.09 -6.88 -3.17
CA GLN A 24 2.39 -6.40 -3.66
C GLN A 24 3.02 -5.40 -2.68
N LEU A 25 2.25 -4.42 -2.21
CA LEU A 25 2.68 -3.47 -1.18
C LEU A 25 3.09 -4.20 0.10
N TYR A 26 2.26 -5.11 0.61
CA TYR A 26 2.58 -5.87 1.81
C TYR A 26 3.89 -6.67 1.68
N ALA A 27 4.09 -7.38 0.56
CA ALA A 27 5.31 -8.13 0.30
C ALA A 27 6.54 -7.21 0.24
N HIS A 28 6.41 -6.04 -0.39
CA HIS A 28 7.45 -5.02 -0.43
C HIS A 28 7.78 -4.49 0.97
N TYR A 29 6.77 -4.12 1.77
CA TYR A 29 7.02 -3.61 3.12
C TYR A 29 7.63 -4.69 4.02
N MET A 30 7.21 -5.95 3.91
CA MET A 30 7.83 -7.04 4.67
C MET A 30 9.32 -7.23 4.35
N LYS A 31 9.73 -6.90 3.12
CA LYS A 31 11.11 -7.07 2.66
C LYS A 31 11.98 -5.84 2.90
N ASP A 32 11.49 -4.67 2.53
CA ASP A 32 12.29 -3.44 2.41
C ASP A 32 11.90 -2.36 3.45
N HIS A 33 10.73 -2.48 4.08
CA HIS A 33 10.22 -1.54 5.10
C HIS A 33 9.71 -2.28 6.35
N ASN A 34 10.37 -3.38 6.74
CA ASN A 34 9.86 -4.27 7.79
C ASN A 34 9.70 -3.54 9.13
N GLU A 35 10.61 -2.61 9.41
CA GLU A 35 10.59 -1.74 10.59
C GLU A 35 9.37 -0.81 10.65
N ILE A 36 8.73 -0.52 9.52
CA ILE A 36 7.55 0.37 9.43
C ILE A 36 6.26 -0.40 9.72
N ILE A 37 6.17 -1.67 9.36
CA ILE A 37 4.93 -2.48 9.52
C ILE A 37 4.98 -3.46 10.69
N THR A 38 6.13 -3.62 11.34
CA THR A 38 6.29 -4.52 12.48
C THR A 38 6.19 -3.74 13.78
N GLY A 39 5.36 -4.22 14.71
CA GLY A 39 5.19 -3.57 16.02
C GLY A 39 4.31 -2.32 16.00
N VAL A 40 3.67 -2.01 14.86
CA VAL A 40 2.66 -0.95 14.78
C VAL A 40 1.40 -1.32 15.54
N SER A 41 0.75 -0.31 16.11
CA SER A 41 -0.55 -0.45 16.75
C SER A 41 -1.66 -0.75 15.72
N GLU A 42 -2.79 -1.27 16.19
CA GLU A 42 -3.98 -1.44 15.35
C GLU A 42 -4.49 -0.11 14.78
N GLU A 43 -4.31 0.98 15.52
CA GLU A 43 -4.70 2.33 15.08
C GLU A 43 -3.82 2.81 13.92
N GLU A 44 -2.50 2.66 14.01
CA GLU A 44 -1.58 3.01 12.93
C GLU A 44 -1.82 2.16 11.69
N LYS A 45 -2.05 0.84 11.87
CA LYS A 45 -2.45 -0.05 10.78
C LYS A 45 -3.75 0.41 10.13
N LYS A 46 -4.74 0.84 10.93
CA LYS A 46 -6.01 1.35 10.42
C LYS A 46 -5.83 2.64 9.63
N ILE A 47 -5.02 3.59 10.12
CA ILE A 47 -4.73 4.85 9.41
C ILE A 47 -4.08 4.55 8.05
N TRP A 48 -3.12 3.62 8.01
CA TRP A 48 -2.47 3.22 6.77
C TRP A 48 -3.48 2.60 5.79
N MET A 49 -4.34 1.69 6.26
CA MET A 49 -5.38 1.08 5.43
C MET A 49 -6.39 2.11 4.92
N ASP A 50 -6.85 3.03 5.77
CA ASP A 50 -7.81 4.07 5.38
C ASP A 50 -7.21 5.00 4.32
N LYS A 51 -5.91 5.31 4.42
CA LYS A 51 -5.17 6.06 3.38
C LYS A 51 -5.08 5.27 2.08
N PHE A 52 -4.71 3.99 2.15
CA PHE A 52 -4.65 3.11 0.99
C PHE A 52 -6.00 2.99 0.27
N GLU A 53 -7.10 2.79 1.00
CA GLU A 53 -8.45 2.73 0.41
C GLU A 53 -8.81 4.00 -0.34
N LYS A 54 -8.52 5.15 0.29
CA LYS A 54 -8.79 6.45 -0.32
C LYS A 54 -7.99 6.62 -1.61
N ASP A 55 -6.68 6.40 -1.55
CA ASP A 55 -5.79 6.59 -2.70
C ASP A 55 -6.15 5.60 -3.83
N TRP A 56 -6.51 4.35 -3.50
CA TRP A 56 -6.98 3.39 -4.51
C TRP A 56 -8.32 3.78 -5.14
N SER A 57 -9.26 4.30 -4.34
CA SER A 57 -10.55 4.76 -4.84
C SER A 57 -10.39 5.97 -5.76
N GLU A 58 -9.50 6.91 -5.41
CA GLU A 58 -9.25 8.14 -6.14
C GLU A 58 -8.28 7.96 -7.33
N ALA A 59 -7.48 6.89 -7.34
CA ALA A 59 -6.58 6.59 -8.45
C ALA A 59 -7.38 6.34 -9.74
N GLU A 60 -6.98 7.04 -10.81
CA GLU A 60 -7.50 6.81 -12.14
C GLU A 60 -6.88 5.54 -12.76
N ASP A 61 -7.60 4.93 -13.70
CA ASP A 61 -7.02 3.90 -14.54
C ASP A 61 -5.92 4.51 -15.42
N VAL A 62 -4.76 3.87 -15.44
CA VAL A 62 -3.62 4.19 -16.31
C VAL A 62 -3.64 3.37 -17.60
#